data_AF-A0A929YDS8-F1
#
_entry.id   AF-A0A929YDS8-F1
#
_cell.length_a   1.000
_cell.length_b   1.000
_cell.length_c   1.000
_cell.angle_alpha   90.00
_cell.angle_beta   90.00
_cell.angle_gamma   90.00
#
_symmetry.space_group_name_H-M   'P 1'
#
loop_
_entity.id
_entity.type
_entity.pdbx_description
1 polymer ?
#
loop_
_entity_poly.entity_id
_entity_poly.type
_entity_poly.pdbx_seq_one_letter_code
_entity_poly.pdbx_strand_id
1 'polypeptide(L)'
;MIILLDTSTSTCFLTIVNGENRQDFEWEAGRTLARNLLKFLEEKTGDLHRISGIGVMKGPGSFTGLRIGLTVANTLADSLNIPIVGVMGDNWRDLALDKLRAGENEKIVMPEYGAAANITAPRK
;
A
#
# COMPACT_ATOMS: atom_id res chain seq x y z
N MET A 1 -5.29 -1.02 -14.77
CA MET A 1 -6.00 -1.29 -13.50
C MET A 1 -5.25 -0.62 -12.38
N ILE A 2 -5.88 0.19 -11.54
CA ILE A 2 -5.20 0.78 -10.37
C ILE A 2 -5.55 -0.05 -9.13
N ILE A 3 -4.59 -0.27 -8.25
CA ILE A 3 -4.85 -0.85 -6.93
C ILE A 3 -4.57 0.18 -5.83
N LEU A 4 -5.38 0.18 -4.78
CA LEU A 4 -5.17 0.98 -3.57
C LEU A 4 -5.02 0.04 -2.38
N LEU A 5 -3.90 0.12 -1.67
CA LEU A 5 -3.53 -0.82 -0.61
C LEU A 5 -3.39 -0.11 0.74
N ASP A 6 -4.05 -0.66 1.76
CA ASP A 6 -3.89 -0.24 3.15
C ASP A 6 -3.52 -1.42 4.04
N THR A 7 -2.38 -1.28 4.71
CA THR A 7 -1.83 -2.25 5.68
C THR A 7 -1.52 -1.57 7.01
N SER A 8 -2.12 -0.41 7.27
CA SER A 8 -1.95 0.39 8.48
C SER A 8 -2.57 -0.25 9.73
N THR A 9 -3.41 -1.27 9.57
CA THR A 9 -4.06 -1.99 10.67
C THR A 9 -3.76 -3.49 10.63
N SER A 10 -4.41 -4.29 11.49
CA SER A 10 -4.34 -5.77 11.43
C SER A 10 -5.06 -6.35 10.21
N THR A 11 -5.93 -5.57 9.58
CA THR A 11 -6.66 -5.93 8.36
C THR A 11 -6.00 -5.26 7.16
N CYS A 12 -5.76 -6.04 6.12
CA CYS A 12 -5.33 -5.57 4.83
C CYS A 12 -6.57 -5.18 4.02
N PHE A 13 -6.63 -3.94 3.55
CA PHE A 13 -7.66 -3.47 2.62
C PHE A 13 -7.06 -3.29 1.24
N LEU A 14 -7.75 -3.80 0.23
CA LEU A 14 -7.40 -3.65 -1.18
C LEU A 14 -8.60 -3.14 -1.94
N THR A 15 -8.47 -1.97 -2.56
CA THR A 15 -9.42 -1.52 -3.59
C THR A 15 -8.80 -1.77 -4.96
N ILE A 16 -9.56 -2.35 -5.88
CA ILE A 16 -9.22 -2.43 -7.31
C ILE A 16 -10.11 -1.44 -8.07
N VAL A 17 -9.50 -0.61 -8.91
CA VAL A 17 -10.16 0.40 -9.73
C VAL A 17 -9.92 0.14 -11.21
N ASN A 18 -11.00 -0.05 -11.95
CA ASN A 18 -11.02 -0.27 -13.40
C ASN A 18 -12.01 0.69 -14.06
N GLY A 19 -11.51 1.84 -14.52
CA GLY A 19 -12.36 2.92 -15.01
C GLY A 19 -13.23 3.48 -13.88
N GLU A 20 -14.54 3.35 -14.02
CA GLU A 20 -15.53 3.76 -13.01
C GLU A 20 -15.84 2.64 -11.99
N ASN A 21 -15.47 1.39 -12.29
CA ASN A 21 -15.75 0.27 -11.41
C ASN A 21 -14.72 0.22 -10.26
N ARG A 22 -15.23 0.05 -9.05
CA ARG A 22 -14.46 -0.08 -7.82
C ARG A 22 -14.89 -1.35 -7.07
N GLN A 23 -13.92 -2.16 -6.67
CA GLN A 23 -14.14 -3.36 -5.88
C GLN A 23 -13.24 -3.34 -4.66
N ASP A 24 -13.84 -3.47 -3.47
CA ASP A 24 -13.13 -3.48 -2.20
C ASP A 24 -13.02 -4.91 -1.67
N PHE A 25 -11.84 -5.26 -1.19
CA PHE A 25 -11.51 -6.53 -0.57
C PHE A 25 -10.86 -6.30 0.77
N GLU A 26 -11.18 -7.16 1.72
CA GLU A 26 -10.65 -7.11 3.07
C GLU A 26 -10.10 -8.48 3.44
N TRP A 27 -8.99 -8.48 4.15
CA TRP A 27 -8.38 -9.69 4.65
C TRP A 27 -7.79 -9.44 6.04
N GLU A 28 -8.28 -10.18 7.04
CA GLU A 28 -7.71 -10.19 8.39
C GLU A 28 -6.34 -10.88 8.36
N ALA A 29 -5.31 -10.11 8.06
CA ALA A 29 -3.98 -10.62 7.79
C ALA A 29 -3.23 -11.02 9.08
N GLY A 30 -3.42 -10.25 10.16
CA GLY A 30 -2.77 -10.47 11.44
C GLY A 30 -1.26 -10.71 11.30
N ARG A 31 -0.77 -11.85 11.80
CA ARG A 31 0.65 -12.23 11.75
C ARG A 31 1.09 -12.82 10.41
N THR A 32 0.17 -13.02 9.47
CA THR A 32 0.42 -13.70 8.20
C THR A 32 0.59 -12.74 7.02
N LEU A 33 0.47 -11.42 7.23
CA LEU A 33 0.62 -10.39 6.21
C LEU A 33 1.86 -10.58 5.34
N ALA A 34 3.05 -10.68 5.96
CA ALA A 34 4.31 -10.84 5.23
C ALA A 34 4.36 -12.09 4.33
N ARG A 35 3.65 -13.15 4.72
CA ARG A 35 3.68 -14.43 4.00
C ARG A 35 2.72 -14.43 2.81
N ASN A 36 1.53 -13.84 2.98
CA ASN A 36 0.45 -14.03 2.01
C ASN A 36 0.05 -12.75 1.27
N LEU A 37 0.63 -11.58 1.56
CA LEU A 37 0.23 -10.33 0.90
C LEU A 37 0.37 -10.40 -0.63
N LEU A 38 1.52 -10.82 -1.15
CA LEU A 38 1.72 -10.93 -2.61
C LEU A 38 0.70 -11.90 -3.23
N LYS A 39 0.51 -13.08 -2.61
CA LYS A 39 -0.47 -14.07 -3.03
C LYS A 39 -1.90 -13.52 -3.03
N PHE A 40 -2.27 -12.75 -2.00
CA PHE A 40 -3.57 -12.10 -1.91
C PHE A 40 -3.76 -11.09 -3.07
N LEU A 41 -2.74 -10.30 -3.39
CA LEU A 41 -2.78 -9.40 -4.54
C LEU A 41 -2.96 -10.17 -5.85
N GLU A 42 -2.20 -11.25 -6.07
CA GLU A 42 -2.34 -12.12 -7.25
C GLU A 42 -3.76 -12.71 -7.36
N GLU A 43 -4.28 -13.29 -6.27
CA GLU A 43 -5.61 -13.90 -6.24
C GLU A 43 -6.74 -12.90 -6.53
N LYS A 44 -6.61 -11.65 -6.08
CA LYS A 44 -7.65 -10.62 -6.28
C LYS A 44 -7.54 -9.87 -7.60
N THR A 45 -6.32 -9.63 -8.07
CA THR A 45 -6.08 -8.95 -9.35
C THR A 45 -6.14 -9.90 -10.55
N GLY A 46 -5.96 -11.20 -10.32
CA GLY A 46 -5.87 -12.24 -11.34
C GLY A 46 -4.54 -12.26 -12.09
N ASP A 47 -4.05 -11.09 -12.49
CA ASP A 47 -2.74 -10.92 -13.12
C ASP A 47 -2.12 -9.58 -12.69
N LEU A 48 -1.01 -9.65 -11.96
CA LEU A 48 -0.29 -8.48 -11.45
C LEU A 48 0.20 -7.57 -12.59
N HIS A 49 0.49 -8.10 -13.78
CA HIS A 49 1.00 -7.30 -14.91
C HIS A 49 -0.05 -6.37 -15.51
N ARG A 50 -1.33 -6.54 -15.15
CA ARG A 50 -2.41 -5.62 -15.55
C ARG A 50 -2.50 -4.37 -14.68
N ILE A 51 -1.80 -4.37 -13.54
CA ILE A 51 -1.72 -3.22 -12.66
C ILE A 51 -0.96 -2.13 -13.42
N SER A 52 -1.56 -0.95 -13.48
CA SER A 52 -1.04 0.23 -14.18
C SER A 52 -0.69 1.38 -13.22
N GLY A 53 -0.92 1.18 -11.91
CA GLY A 53 -0.58 2.14 -10.87
C GLY A 53 -0.97 1.64 -9.48
N ILE A 54 -0.23 2.09 -8.47
CA ILE A 54 -0.43 1.67 -7.07
C ILE A 54 -0.58 2.90 -6.19
N GLY A 55 -1.69 3.00 -5.46
CA GLY A 55 -1.86 3.95 -4.36
C GLY A 55 -1.71 3.23 -3.03
N VAL A 56 -0.99 3.81 -2.08
CA VAL A 56 -0.85 3.21 -0.74
C VAL A 56 -1.22 4.19 0.36
N MET A 57 -1.87 3.68 1.41
CA MET A 57 -1.97 4.37 2.69
C MET A 57 -0.60 4.30 3.38
N LYS A 58 0.14 5.41 3.39
CA LYS A 58 1.50 5.42 3.95
C LYS A 58 1.56 5.64 5.47
N GLY A 59 0.44 5.96 6.10
CA GLY A 59 0.32 6.10 7.56
C GLY A 59 -0.51 7.32 7.98
N PRO A 60 -0.58 7.61 9.30
CA PRO A 60 0.01 6.84 10.40
C PRO A 60 -0.63 5.45 10.58
N GLY A 61 0.08 4.52 11.22
CA GLY A 61 -0.43 3.16 11.45
C GLY A 61 0.59 2.15 11.97
N SER A 62 0.22 0.88 11.88
CA SER A 62 1.01 -0.29 12.26
C SER A 62 2.41 -0.23 11.68
N PHE A 63 3.43 -0.09 12.53
CA PHE A 63 4.83 -0.02 12.11
C PHE A 63 5.23 -1.21 11.23
N THR A 64 4.88 -2.42 11.67
CA THR A 64 5.16 -3.66 10.94
C THR A 64 4.32 -3.77 9.67
N GLY A 65 3.02 -3.46 9.76
CA GLY A 65 2.08 -3.54 8.64
C GLY A 65 2.49 -2.63 7.48
N LEU A 66 2.69 -1.34 7.78
CA LEU A 66 3.12 -0.34 6.81
C LEU A 66 4.45 -0.72 6.15
N ARG A 67 5.46 -1.16 6.92
CA ARG A 67 6.74 -1.57 6.34
C ARG A 67 6.61 -2.75 5.39
N ILE A 68 5.84 -3.77 5.76
CA ILE A 68 5.61 -4.93 4.88
C ILE A 68 4.85 -4.49 3.63
N GLY A 69 3.73 -3.79 3.80
CA GLY A 69 2.87 -3.38 2.69
C GLY A 69 3.58 -2.47 1.70
N LEU A 70 4.25 -1.43 2.18
CA LEU A 70 4.98 -0.49 1.31
C LEU A 70 6.19 -1.16 0.65
N THR A 71 6.89 -2.08 1.33
CA THR A 71 7.99 -2.82 0.69
C THR A 71 7.48 -3.66 -0.48
N VAL A 72 6.38 -4.39 -0.28
CA VAL A 72 5.76 -5.19 -1.36
C VAL A 72 5.26 -4.28 -2.49
N ALA A 73 4.55 -3.20 -2.15
CA ALA A 73 4.00 -2.26 -3.14
C ALA A 73 5.10 -1.56 -3.96
N ASN A 74 6.16 -1.04 -3.32
CA ASN A 74 7.29 -0.42 -4.00
C ASN A 74 8.01 -1.42 -4.91
N THR A 75 8.27 -2.64 -4.42
CA THR A 75 8.95 -3.68 -5.21
C THR A 75 8.11 -4.09 -6.42
N LEU A 76 6.79 -4.20 -6.25
CA LEU A 76 5.87 -4.52 -7.33
C LEU A 76 5.81 -3.38 -8.36
N ALA A 77 5.74 -2.13 -7.90
CA ALA A 77 5.73 -0.96 -8.77
C ALA A 77 7.02 -0.86 -9.61
N ASP A 78 8.17 -1.06 -8.98
CA ASP A 78 9.48 -1.06 -9.62
C ASP A 78 9.60 -2.20 -10.64
N SER A 79 9.25 -3.43 -10.25
CA SER A 79 9.33 -4.62 -11.11
C SER A 79 8.42 -4.53 -12.34
N LEU A 80 7.27 -3.86 -12.22
CA LEU A 80 6.33 -3.66 -13.32
C LEU A 80 6.56 -2.34 -14.08
N ASN A 81 7.49 -1.50 -13.61
CA ASN A 81 7.75 -0.15 -14.11
C ASN A 81 6.47 0.72 -14.20
N ILE A 82 5.70 0.75 -13.11
CA ILE A 82 4.43 1.49 -12.99
C ILE A 82 4.49 2.55 -11.89
N PRO A 83 3.65 3.61 -11.96
CA PRO A 83 3.65 4.65 -10.94
C PRO A 83 3.14 4.16 -9.58
N ILE A 84 3.75 4.69 -8.51
CA ILE A 84 3.29 4.51 -7.14
C ILE A 84 3.21 5.86 -6.41
N VAL A 85 2.17 6.04 -5.59
CA VAL A 85 1.95 7.24 -4.78
C VAL A 85 1.53 6.88 -3.35
N GLY A 86 1.99 7.67 -2.38
CA GLY A 86 1.74 7.44 -0.96
C GLY A 86 0.95 8.57 -0.33
N VAL A 87 -0.24 8.26 0.19
CA VAL A 87 -1.16 9.25 0.75
C VAL A 87 -1.54 8.90 2.18
N MET A 88 -2.02 9.90 2.93
CA MET A 88 -2.43 9.82 4.33
C MET A 88 -3.77 10.53 4.51
N GLY A 89 -4.44 10.29 5.64
CA GLY A 89 -5.72 10.93 6.02
C GLY A 89 -6.94 10.16 5.55
N ASP A 90 -8.13 10.64 5.92
CA ASP A 90 -9.39 9.87 5.77
C ASP A 90 -9.76 9.63 4.29
N ASN A 91 -9.50 10.61 3.42
CA ASN A 91 -9.80 10.55 1.98
C ASN A 91 -8.61 10.08 1.13
N TRP A 92 -7.67 9.34 1.71
CA TRP A 92 -6.42 8.97 1.03
C TRP A 92 -6.64 8.22 -0.30
N ARG A 93 -7.72 7.43 -0.40
CA ARG A 93 -8.04 6.60 -1.58
C ARG A 93 -8.30 7.47 -2.80
N ASP A 94 -9.10 8.51 -2.65
CA ASP A 94 -9.46 9.41 -3.75
C ASP A 94 -8.27 10.30 -4.13
N LEU A 95 -7.55 10.83 -3.13
CA LEU A 95 -6.33 11.60 -3.35
C LEU A 95 -5.24 10.78 -4.06
N ALA A 96 -5.08 9.50 -3.72
CA ALA A 96 -4.14 8.62 -4.40
C ALA A 96 -4.53 8.38 -5.86
N LEU A 97 -5.83 8.21 -6.15
CA LEU A 97 -6.31 8.09 -7.52
C LEU A 97 -6.07 9.36 -8.32
N ASP A 98 -6.33 10.54 -7.74
CA ASP A 98 -6.14 11.82 -8.40
C ASP A 98 -4.66 12.05 -8.73
N LYS A 99 -3.75 11.76 -7.78
CA LYS A 99 -2.30 11.83 -8.01
C LYS A 99 -1.85 10.90 -9.15
N LEU A 100 -2.31 9.65 -9.16
CA LEU A 100 -1.99 8.70 -10.24
C LEU A 100 -2.54 9.16 -11.59
N ARG A 101 -3.78 9.69 -11.63
CA ARG A 101 -4.40 10.24 -12.84
C ARG A 101 -3.70 11.50 -13.35
N ALA A 102 -3.14 12.30 -12.44
CA ALA A 102 -2.30 13.44 -12.78
C ALA A 102 -0.90 13.03 -13.29
N GLY A 103 -0.56 11.74 -13.28
CA GLY A 103 0.73 11.22 -13.74
C GLY A 103 1.84 11.32 -12.69
N GLU A 104 1.50 11.53 -11.42
CA GLU A 104 2.49 11.54 -10.34
C GLU A 104 3.08 10.14 -10.11
N ASN A 105 4.37 10.10 -9.76
CA ASN A 105 5.08 8.88 -9.41
C ASN A 105 6.17 9.20 -8.38
N GLU A 106 6.00 8.75 -7.13
CA GLU A 106 6.97 8.95 -6.06
C GLU A 106 8.19 8.00 -6.19
N LYS A 107 8.10 6.97 -7.05
CA LYS A 107 9.07 5.86 -7.23
C LYS A 107 9.24 4.96 -6.01
N ILE A 108 9.41 5.54 -4.83
CA ILE A 108 9.51 4.85 -3.55
C ILE A 108 8.68 5.62 -2.53
N VAL A 109 7.68 4.94 -1.97
CA VAL A 109 6.88 5.48 -0.87
C VAL A 109 7.45 5.00 0.45
N MET A 110 7.71 5.95 1.36
CA MET A 110 8.18 5.68 2.72
C MET A 110 7.02 5.72 3.73
N PRO A 111 7.04 4.85 4.75
CA PRO A 111 6.02 4.84 5.80
C PRO A 111 6.14 6.04 6.72
N GLU A 112 4.99 6.57 7.13
CA GLU A 112 4.84 7.57 8.18
C GLU A 112 4.30 6.88 9.43
N TYR A 113 5.06 6.91 10.53
CA TYR A 113 4.67 6.17 11.75
C TYR A 113 3.90 7.04 12.76
N GLY A 114 3.80 8.35 12.53
CA GLY A 114 3.07 9.29 13.39
C GLY A 114 3.73 9.58 14.74
N ALA A 115 4.88 8.98 15.05
CA ALA A 115 5.65 9.24 16.27
C ALA A 115 7.15 9.05 16.03
N ALA A 116 7.96 9.75 16.83
CA ALA A 116 9.41 9.57 16.84
C ALA A 116 9.79 8.15 17.31
N ALA A 117 10.96 7.67 16.86
CA ALA A 117 11.47 6.38 17.29
C ALA A 117 11.72 6.36 18.81
N ASN A 118 11.14 5.38 19.49
CA ASN A 118 11.41 5.12 20.90
C ASN A 118 12.76 4.41 21.03
N ILE A 119 13.85 5.18 21.07
CA ILE A 119 15.22 4.66 21.18
C ILE A 119 15.56 4.52 22.67
N THR A 120 15.73 3.28 23.14
CA THR A 120 16.25 3.04 24.49
C THR A 120 17.71 3.45 24.55
N ALA A 121 18.08 4.35 25.46
CA ALA A 121 19.47 4.74 25.65
C ALA A 121 20.30 3.51 26.09
N PRO A 122 21.53 3.33 25.56
CA PRO A 122 22.41 2.26 25.99
C PRO A 122 22.71 2.42 27.50
N ARG A 123 22.62 1.31 28.24
CA ARG A 123 23.02 1.28 29.65
C ARG A 123 24.53 1.45 29.73
N LYS A 124 25.00 2.44 30.51
CA LYS A 124 26.41 2.65 30.84
C LYS A 124 26.97 1.49 31.65
#